data_AF-A0A925YWT6-F1
#
_entry.id   AF-A0A925YWT6-F1
#
_cell.length_a   1.000
_cell.length_b   1.000
_cell.length_c   1.000
_cell.angle_alpha   90.00
_cell.angle_beta   90.00
_cell.angle_gamma   90.00
#
_symmetry.space_group_name_H-M   'P 1'
#
loop_
_entity.id
_entity.type
_entity.pdbx_description
1 polymer ?
#
loop_
_entity_poly.entity_id
_entity_poly.type
_entity_poly.pdbx_seq_one_letter_code
_entity_poly.pdbx_strand_id
1 'polypeptide(L)'
;MNWNEVLADPSLQDLPYKIELNEYGEIVMSPASNQYRREQTRMAMRLDKNMNGGEVLMNCSIATTQGVKVPDVVWMSAAFVKAFEYETPYP
;
A
#
# COMPACT_ATOMS: atom_id res chain seq x y z
N MET A 1 -7.07 -16.52 -0.45
CA MET A 1 -7.53 -15.49 0.51
C MET A 1 -7.86 -14.22 -0.26
N ASN A 2 -8.86 -13.46 0.16
CA ASN A 2 -9.14 -12.10 -0.31
C ASN A 2 -8.66 -11.05 0.70
N TRP A 3 -8.63 -9.78 0.33
CA TRP A 3 -8.08 -8.74 1.23
C TRP A 3 -8.87 -8.57 2.53
N ASN A 4 -10.19 -8.73 2.48
CA ASN A 4 -11.04 -8.62 3.67
C ASN A 4 -10.75 -9.75 4.67
N GLU A 5 -10.44 -10.95 4.18
CA GLU A 5 -10.00 -12.07 5.03
C GLU A 5 -8.64 -11.77 5.69
N VAL A 6 -7.70 -11.14 4.98
CA VAL A 6 -6.41 -10.70 5.55
C VAL A 6 -6.63 -9.70 6.69
N LEU A 7 -7.48 -8.69 6.47
CA LEU A 7 -7.76 -7.65 7.48
C LEU A 7 -8.50 -8.20 8.71
N ALA A 8 -9.34 -9.20 8.50
CA ALA A 8 -10.12 -9.84 9.56
C ALA A 8 -9.33 -10.86 10.39
N ASP A 9 -8.18 -11.35 9.91
CA ASP A 9 -7.38 -12.36 10.59
C ASP A 9 -6.53 -11.74 11.72
N PRO A 10 -6.81 -12.06 13.00
CA PRO A 10 -6.07 -11.49 14.13
C PRO A 10 -4.59 -11.89 14.16
N SER A 11 -4.22 -13.03 13.54
CA SER A 11 -2.83 -13.50 13.50
C SER A 11 -1.94 -12.69 12.55
N LEU A 12 -2.55 -11.91 11.65
CA LEU A 12 -1.87 -11.07 10.67
C LEU A 12 -1.76 -9.61 11.10
N GLN A 13 -2.32 -9.26 12.26
CA GLN A 13 -2.26 -7.91 12.83
C GLN A 13 -0.90 -7.66 13.49
N ASP A 14 -0.44 -6.40 13.45
CA ASP A 14 0.78 -5.91 14.12
C ASP A 14 2.08 -6.66 13.80
N LEU A 15 2.13 -7.36 12.66
CA LEU A 15 3.33 -8.05 12.21
C LEU A 15 4.39 -7.06 11.71
N PRO A 16 5.70 -7.32 11.95
CA PRO A 16 6.79 -6.47 11.47
C PRO A 16 7.08 -6.68 9.96
N TYR A 17 6.08 -7.12 9.19
CA TYR A 17 6.18 -7.45 7.78
C TYR A 17 5.20 -6.61 6.97
N LYS A 18 5.61 -6.24 5.75
CA LYS A 18 4.65 -5.81 4.73
C LYS A 18 3.91 -7.04 4.22
N ILE A 19 2.60 -6.96 4.12
CA ILE A 19 1.72 -8.05 3.65
C ILE A 19 1.11 -7.67 2.30
N GLU A 20 1.12 -8.62 1.37
CA GLU A 20 0.49 -8.54 0.05
C GLU A 20 -0.23 -9.86 -0.27
N LEU A 21 -1.07 -9.85 -1.30
CA LEU A 21 -1.61 -11.06 -1.91
C LEU A 21 -1.06 -11.23 -3.33
N ASN A 22 -0.68 -12.46 -3.69
CA ASN A 22 -0.38 -12.80 -5.09
C ASN A 22 -1.65 -13.19 -5.86
N GLU A 23 -1.49 -13.55 -7.13
CA GLU A 23 -2.60 -13.92 -8.04
C GLU A 23 -3.36 -15.18 -7.60
N TYR A 24 -2.74 -16.01 -6.76
CA TYR A 24 -3.34 -17.22 -6.18
C TYR A 24 -4.01 -16.94 -4.82
N GLY A 25 -3.99 -15.69 -4.34
CA GLY A 25 -4.50 -15.30 -3.04
C GLY A 25 -3.66 -15.85 -1.87
N GLU A 26 -2.38 -16.11 -2.11
CA GLU A 26 -1.39 -16.46 -1.09
C GLU A 26 -0.78 -15.20 -0.48
N ILE A 27 -0.47 -15.28 0.81
CA ILE A 27 0.16 -14.18 1.54
C ILE A 27 1.64 -14.11 1.18
N VAL A 28 2.06 -12.94 0.72
CA VAL A 28 3.47 -12.61 0.50
C VAL A 28 3.90 -11.62 1.57
N MET A 29 4.97 -11.96 2.31
CA MET A 29 5.51 -11.12 3.38
C MET A 29 6.92 -10.63 3.05
N SER A 30 7.17 -9.34 3.27
CA SER A 30 8.50 -8.75 3.19
C SER A 30 8.93 -8.16 4.54
N PRO A 31 10.15 -8.45 5.04
CA PRO A 31 10.62 -7.94 6.32
C PRO A 31 10.84 -6.43 6.30
N ALA A 32 10.55 -5.79 7.44
CA ALA A 32 10.96 -4.40 7.65
C ALA A 32 12.49 -4.27 7.62
N SER A 33 12.98 -3.25 6.90
CA SER A 33 14.41 -2.89 6.85
C SER A 33 14.58 -1.38 6.99
N ASN A 34 15.52 -0.95 7.85
CA ASN A 34 15.77 0.47 8.11
C ASN A 34 16.27 1.21 6.86
N GLN A 35 17.15 0.56 6.08
CA GLN A 35 17.63 1.13 4.82
C GLN A 35 16.48 1.31 3.83
N TYR A 36 15.61 0.30 3.73
CA TYR A 36 14.45 0.35 2.86
C TYR A 36 13.48 1.47 3.24
N ARG A 37 13.11 1.53 4.54
CA ARG A 37 12.23 2.57 5.08
C ARG A 37 12.80 3.97 4.88
N ARG A 38 14.13 4.15 5.01
CA ARG A 38 14.78 5.43 4.72
C ARG A 38 14.57 5.87 3.28
N GLU A 39 14.72 4.96 2.32
CA GLU A 39 14.50 5.30 0.90
C GLU A 39 13.03 5.53 0.58
N GLN A 40 12.11 4.72 1.14
CA GLN A 40 10.66 4.95 1.06
C GLN A 40 10.29 6.36 1.54
N THR A 41 10.75 6.77 2.72
CA THR A 41 10.50 8.12 3.26
C THR A 41 11.03 9.21 2.33
N ARG A 42 12.23 9.03 1.76
CA ARG A 42 12.81 9.99 0.81
C ARG A 42 12.00 10.11 -0.47
N MET A 43 11.48 8.99 -0.98
CA MET A 43 10.60 8.99 -2.15
C MET A 43 9.29 9.72 -1.86
N ALA A 44 8.64 9.43 -0.72
CA ALA A 44 7.43 10.10 -0.29
C ALA A 44 7.61 11.62 -0.18
N MET A 45 8.67 12.08 0.52
CA MET A 45 8.98 13.50 0.64
C MET A 45 9.26 14.17 -0.71
N ARG A 46 9.89 13.46 -1.65
CA ARG A 46 10.15 13.99 -2.99
C ARG A 46 8.86 14.10 -3.80
N LEU A 47 7.97 13.10 -3.74
CA LEU A 47 6.68 13.19 -4.42
C LEU A 47 5.85 14.32 -3.84
N ASP A 48 5.75 14.40 -2.52
CA ASP A 48 4.97 15.44 -1.83
C ASP A 48 5.45 16.85 -2.16
N LYS A 49 6.78 17.05 -2.22
CA LYS A 49 7.37 18.34 -2.58
C LYS A 49 7.17 18.74 -4.05
N ASN A 50 7.17 17.77 -4.98
CA ASN A 50 7.25 18.07 -6.41
C ASN A 50 5.92 17.89 -7.15
N MET A 51 4.96 17.19 -6.58
CA MET A 51 3.65 16.97 -7.20
C MET A 51 2.68 18.05 -6.75
N ASN A 52 2.12 18.80 -7.71
CA ASN A 52 1.13 19.83 -7.42
C ASN A 52 -0.27 19.21 -7.30
N GLY A 53 -0.83 19.28 -6.10
CA GLY A 53 -2.15 18.73 -5.79
C GLY A 53 -2.16 17.21 -5.65
N GLY A 54 -3.28 16.67 -5.17
CA GLY A 54 -3.38 15.25 -4.80
C GLY A 54 -2.74 14.95 -3.44
N GLU A 55 -2.53 13.66 -3.17
CA GLU A 55 -2.03 13.16 -1.90
C GLU A 55 -0.96 12.08 -2.11
N VAL A 56 0.06 12.07 -1.26
CA VAL A 56 1.04 10.99 -1.18
C VAL A 56 0.66 10.05 -0.04
N LEU A 57 0.63 8.75 -0.32
CA LEU A 57 0.33 7.72 0.67
C LEU A 57 1.39 6.62 0.60
N MET A 58 1.73 6.04 1.75
CA MET A 58 2.69 4.93 1.84
C MET A 58 1.95 3.65 2.17
N ASN A 59 2.40 2.53 1.59
CA ASN A 59 1.89 1.19 1.88
C ASN A 59 0.35 1.05 1.76
N CYS A 60 -0.26 1.66 0.74
CA CYS A 60 -1.69 1.46 0.48
C CYS A 60 -1.93 0.16 -0.28
N SER A 61 -3.02 -0.54 0.04
CA SER A 61 -3.44 -1.73 -0.70
C SER A 61 -4.14 -1.36 -2.00
N ILE A 62 -3.71 -1.94 -3.12
CA ILE A 62 -4.28 -1.76 -4.46
C ILE A 62 -4.64 -3.14 -5.03
N ALA A 63 -5.90 -3.30 -5.44
CA ALA A 63 -6.37 -4.48 -6.13
C ALA A 63 -5.80 -4.52 -7.54
N THR A 64 -5.25 -5.66 -7.94
CA THR A 64 -4.72 -5.86 -9.29
C THR A 64 -5.12 -7.23 -9.80
N THR A 65 -4.89 -7.50 -11.08
CA THR A 65 -5.02 -8.86 -11.63
C THR A 65 -4.04 -9.86 -11.01
N GLN A 66 -3.00 -9.38 -10.32
CA GLN A 66 -1.99 -10.20 -9.64
C GLN A 66 -2.20 -10.28 -8.12
N GLY A 67 -3.44 -10.09 -7.66
CA GLY A 67 -3.78 -9.99 -6.24
C GLY A 67 -3.70 -8.56 -5.72
N VAL A 68 -3.54 -8.40 -4.41
CA VAL A 68 -3.46 -7.07 -3.77
C VAL A 68 -2.01 -6.70 -3.54
N LYS A 69 -1.58 -5.60 -4.16
CA LYS A 69 -0.22 -5.07 -4.03
C LYS A 69 -0.20 -3.90 -3.08
N VAL A 70 0.92 -3.79 -2.37
CA VAL A 70 1.16 -2.72 -1.39
C VAL A 70 2.44 -2.00 -1.79
N PRO A 71 2.37 -1.08 -2.79
CA PRO A 71 3.50 -0.25 -3.17
C PRO A 71 3.98 0.59 -1.98
N ASP A 72 5.29 0.82 -1.92
CA ASP A 72 5.88 1.53 -0.79
C ASP A 72 5.42 2.99 -0.74
N VAL A 73 5.30 3.63 -1.90
CA VAL A 73 4.87 5.01 -2.02
C VAL A 73 4.02 5.17 -3.27
N VAL A 74 2.90 5.87 -3.13
CA VAL A 74 2.04 6.29 -4.24
C VAL A 74 1.79 7.78 -4.19
N TRP A 75 1.49 8.36 -5.35
CA TRP A 75 0.83 9.67 -5.45
C TRP A 75 -0.53 9.49 -6.10
N MET A 76 -1.56 10.05 -5.49
CA MET A 76 -2.94 9.98 -5.93
C MET A 76 -3.39 11.38 -6.32
N SER A 77 -3.85 11.55 -7.56
CA SER A 77 -4.38 12.85 -7.99
C SER A 77 -5.60 13.27 -7.15
N ALA A 78 -5.88 14.58 -7.05
CA ALA A 78 -7.06 15.06 -6.34
C ALA A 78 -8.38 14.48 -6.89
N ALA A 79 -8.44 14.20 -8.19
CA ALA A 79 -9.59 13.53 -8.80
C ALA A 79 -9.73 12.08 -8.35
N PHE A 80 -8.60 11.37 -8.20
CA PHE A 80 -8.59 9.99 -7.69
C PHE A 80 -9.04 9.95 -6.23
N VAL A 81 -8.45 10.80 -5.38
CA VAL A 81 -8.85 10.91 -3.96
C VAL A 81 -10.33 11.26 -3.84
N LYS A 82 -10.84 12.17 -4.68
CA LYS A 82 -12.28 12.49 -4.68
C LYS A 82 -13.17 11.32 -5.11
N ALA A 83 -12.69 10.46 -6.01
CA ALA A 83 -13.47 9.36 -6.56
C ALA A 83 -13.50 8.13 -5.63
N PHE A 84 -12.39 7.83 -4.96
CA PHE A 84 -12.20 6.58 -4.20
C PHE A 84 -11.94 6.80 -2.71
N GLU A 85 -11.84 8.05 -2.26
CA GLU A 85 -11.54 8.43 -0.88
C GLU A 85 -10.36 7.62 -0.34
N TYR A 86 -10.60 6.77 0.66
CA TYR A 86 -9.64 5.85 1.24
C TYR A 86 -10.13 4.40 1.19
N GLU A 87 -10.78 4.02 0.10
CA GLU A 87 -11.25 2.65 -0.15
C GLU A 87 -10.11 1.65 0.04
N THR A 88 -10.45 0.51 0.65
CA THR A 88 -9.49 -0.54 0.98
C THR A 88 -9.98 -1.88 0.43
N PRO A 89 -9.28 -2.48 -0.56
CA PRO A 89 -8.17 -1.91 -1.33
C PRO A 89 -8.65 -0.86 -2.34
N TYR A 90 -7.76 0.03 -2.79
CA TYR A 90 -8.02 0.85 -3.98
C TYR A 90 -8.16 -0.04 -5.23
N PRO A 91 -8.92 0.41 -6.24
CA PRO A 91 -9.06 -0.32 -7.51
C PRO A 91 -7.85 -0.21 -8.44
#